data_AF-A0A844FP64-F1
#
_entry.id   AF-A0A844FP64-F1
#
_cell.length_a   1.000
_cell.length_b   1.000
_cell.length_c   1.000
_cell.angle_alpha   90.00
_cell.angle_beta   90.00
_cell.angle_gamma   90.00
#
_symmetry.space_group_name_H-M   'P 1'
#
loop_
_entity.id
_entity.type
_entity.pdbx_description
1 polymer ?
#
loop_
_entity_poly.entity_id
_entity_poly.type
_entity_poly.pdbx_seq_one_letter_code
_entity_poly.pdbx_strand_id
1 'polypeptide(L)' 'MKNSNSPIYNIWMVVLLIAAYVWPVFGLAPAIYLFIKRKDENLVPLKNWITFALIWQIVLWSLLIIVLICFVALAGSAGK' A
#
# COMPACT_ATOMS: atom_id res chain seq x y z
N MET A 1 6.62 16.56 -24.64
CA MET A 1 6.52 17.34 -23.39
C MET A 1 5.41 16.74 -22.54
N LYS A 2 5.75 16.03 -21.45
CA LYS A 2 4.75 15.37 -20.60
C LYS A 2 4.16 16.44 -19.69
N ASN A 3 2.92 16.85 -19.95
CA ASN A 3 2.22 17.88 -19.18
C ASN A 3 1.92 17.32 -17.77
N SER A 4 2.90 17.46 -16.87
CA SER A 4 2.89 17.02 -15.48
C SER A 4 2.00 17.86 -14.57
N ASN A 5 1.28 18.85 -15.12
CA ASN A 5 0.41 19.77 -14.40
C ASN A 5 -1.08 19.47 -14.65
N SER A 6 -1.41 18.31 -15.24
CA SER A 6 -2.80 17.95 -15.48
C SER A 6 -3.48 17.54 -14.16
N PRO A 7 -4.63 18.12 -13.78
CA PRO A 7 -5.39 17.74 -12.58
C PRO A 7 -5.67 16.23 -12.51
N ILE A 8 -5.78 15.59 -13.67
CA ILE A 8 -5.99 14.15 -13.86
C ILE A 8 -4.86 13.33 -13.23
N TYR A 9 -3.62 13.81 -13.31
CA TYR A 9 -2.45 13.14 -12.73
C TYR A 9 -2.50 13.12 -11.19
N ASN A 10 -2.85 14.26 -10.58
CA ASN A 10 -3.02 14.34 -9.13
C ASN A 10 -4.20 13.48 -8.64
N ILE A 11 -5.31 13.47 -9.38
CA ILE A 11 -6.46 12.59 -9.07
C ILE A 11 -6.05 11.11 -9.11
N TRP A 12 -5.30 10.70 -10.15
CA TRP A 12 -4.81 9.33 -10.25
C TRP A 12 -3.89 8.92 -9.09
N MET A 13 -3.03 9.82 -8.62
CA MET A 13 -2.18 9.58 -7.45
C MET A 13 -3.00 9.36 -6.18
N VAL A 14 -4.09 10.11 -5.99
CA VAL A 14 -5.02 9.92 -4.87
C VAL A 14 -5.79 8.60 -5.00
N VAL A 15 -6.25 8.24 -6.20
CA VAL A 15 -6.94 6.96 -6.45
C VAL A 15 -6.02 5.78 -6.15
N LEU A 16 -4.75 5.85 -6.58
CA LEU A 16 -3.74 4.84 -6.25
C LEU A 16 -3.49 4.76 -4.75
N LEU A 17 -3.51 5.90 -4.05
CA LEU A 17 -3.31 5.94 -2.61
C LEU A 17 -4.47 5.25 -1.89
N ILE A 18 -5.71 5.52 -2.29
CA ILE A 18 -6.90 4.86 -1.73
C ILE A 18 -6.85 3.35 -2.01
N ALA A 19 -6.48 2.95 -3.23
CA ALA A 19 -6.30 1.53 -3.58
C ALA A 19 -5.24 0.85 -2.70
N ALA A 20 -4.16 1.56 -2.37
CA ALA A 20 -3.13 1.10 -1.45
C ALA A 20 -3.61 0.95 0.00
N TYR A 21 -4.67 1.64 0.42
CA TYR A 21 -5.24 1.47 1.76
C TYR A 21 -6.32 0.38 1.83
N VAL A 22 -7.17 0.31 0.81
CA VAL A 22 -8.33 -0.59 0.78
C VAL A 22 -7.92 -2.05 0.53
N TRP A 23 -6.87 -2.29 -0.26
CA TRP A 23 -6.51 -3.64 -0.66
C TRP A 23 -5.31 -4.19 0.12
N PRO A 24 -5.49 -5.16 1.04
CA PRO A 24 -4.40 -5.64 1.89
C PRO A 24 -3.30 -6.43 1.18
N VAL A 25 -3.61 -7.08 0.05
CA VAL A 25 -2.65 -7.91 -0.70
C VAL A 25 -2.12 -7.18 -1.93
N PHE A 26 -3.02 -6.62 -2.75
CA PHE A 26 -2.64 -5.91 -3.98
C PHE A 26 -2.26 -4.44 -3.74
N GLY A 27 -2.48 -3.90 -2.54
CA GLY A 27 -2.15 -2.51 -2.20
C GLY A 27 -0.65 -2.22 -2.07
N LEU A 28 0.19 -3.26 -2.00
CA LEU A 28 1.64 -3.12 -1.99
C LEU A 28 2.17 -2.51 -3.30
N ALA A 29 1.66 -2.95 -4.46
CA ALA A 29 2.08 -2.45 -5.76
C ALA A 29 1.82 -0.95 -5.94
N PRO A 30 0.59 -0.42 -5.71
CA PRO A 30 0.35 1.02 -5.76
C PRO A 30 1.09 1.78 -4.65
N ALA A 31 1.29 1.21 -3.45
CA ALA A 31 2.08 1.84 -2.40
C ALA A 31 3.55 2.04 -2.83
N ILE A 32 4.19 1.02 -3.42
CA ILE A 32 5.56 1.08 -3.93
C ILE A 32 5.64 2.06 -5.11
N TYR A 33 4.67 2.02 -6.03
CA TYR A 33 4.62 2.93 -7.16
C TYR A 33 4.55 4.40 -6.70
N LEU A 34 3.66 4.71 -5.77
CA LEU A 34 3.54 6.03 -5.16
C LEU A 34 4.81 6.43 -4.41
N PHE A 35 5.48 5.49 -3.74
CA PHE A 35 6.72 5.75 -3.04
C PHE A 35 7.87 6.17 -3.95
N ILE A 36 8.00 5.52 -5.11
CA ILE A 36 8.98 5.90 -6.13
C ILE A 36 8.62 7.30 -6.68
N LYS A 37 7.33 7.53 -6.91
CA LYS A 37 6.78 8.78 -7.43
C LYS A 37 6.80 9.96 -6.43
N ARG A 38 6.96 9.72 -5.13
CA ARG A 38 6.90 10.73 -4.05
C ARG A 38 7.94 11.86 -4.15
N LYS A 39 8.93 11.75 -5.05
CA LYS A 39 9.94 12.79 -5.33
C LYS A 39 9.42 13.90 -6.25
N ASP A 40 8.25 13.74 -6.87
CA ASP A 40 7.58 14.79 -7.65
C ASP A 40 7.12 15.93 -6.71
N GLU A 41 7.44 17.19 -7.07
CA GLU A 41 7.06 18.39 -6.30
C GLU A 41 5.54 18.55 -6.15
N ASN A 42 4.76 18.04 -7.11
CA ASN A 42 3.29 18.03 -7.07
C ASN A 42 2.70 17.11 -5.98
N LEU A 43 3.51 16.25 -5.36
CA LEU A 43 3.07 15.26 -4.36
C LEU A 43 3.55 15.58 -2.95
N VAL A 44 4.16 16.74 -2.72
CA VAL A 44 4.58 17.21 -1.39
C VAL A 44 3.51 17.00 -0.30
N PRO A 45 2.22 17.37 -0.50
CA PRO A 45 1.20 17.13 0.52
C PRO A 45 0.83 15.64 0.66
N LEU A 46 0.93 14.84 -0.40
CA LEU A 46 0.67 13.40 -0.37
C LEU A 46 1.84 12.58 0.17
N LYS A 47 3.03 13.15 0.28
CA LYS A 47 4.26 12.43 0.64
C LYS A 47 4.17 11.73 2.00
N ASN A 48 3.53 12.38 2.97
CA ASN A 48 3.25 11.78 4.28
C ASN A 48 2.23 10.64 4.15
N TRP A 49 1.14 10.85 3.42
CA TRP A 49 0.11 9.83 3.17
C TRP A 49 0.66 8.59 2.45
N ILE A 50 1.51 8.76 1.46
CA ILE A 50 2.19 7.67 0.75
C ILE A 50 3.07 6.86 1.71
N THR A 51 3.78 7.54 2.61
CA THR A 51 4.61 6.89 3.62
C THR A 51 3.75 6.11 4.61
N PHE A 52 2.62 6.69 5.05
CA PHE A 52 1.65 6.00 5.90
C PHE A 52 1.02 4.78 5.21
N ALA A 53 0.69 4.87 3.92
CA ALA A 53 0.14 3.75 3.15
C ALA A 53 1.13 2.58 3.07
N LEU A 54 2.42 2.89 2.93
CA LEU A 54 3.47 1.88 2.89
C LEU A 54 3.66 1.18 4.24
N ILE A 55 3.66 1.95 5.33
CA ILE A 55 3.69 1.42 6.70
C ILE A 55 2.45 0.55 6.95
N TRP A 56 1.27 1.03 6.53
CA TRP A 56 0.01 0.31 6.67
C TRP A 56 0.03 -1.04 5.95
N GLN A 57 0.54 -1.08 4.71
CA GLN A 57 0.74 -2.31 3.97
C GLN A 57 1.71 -3.26 4.68
N ILE A 58 2.84 -2.77 5.20
CA ILE A 58 3.78 -3.61 5.97
C ILE A 58 3.08 -4.25 7.18
N VAL A 59 2.31 -3.47 7.95
CA VAL A 59 1.56 -3.97 9.11
C VAL A 59 0.53 -5.03 8.71
N LEU A 60 -0.22 -4.79 7.62
CA LEU A 60 -1.19 -5.76 7.11
C LEU A 60 -0.54 -7.08 6.70
N TRP A 61 0.59 -7.02 5.99
CA TRP A 61 1.36 -8.21 5.62
C TRP A 61 1.89 -8.95 6.85
N SER A 62 2.40 -8.24 7.85
CA SER A 62 2.81 -8.85 9.13
C SER A 62 1.65 -9.56 9.84
N LEU A 63 0.47 -8.94 9.90
CA LEU A 63 -0.72 -9.56 10.46
C LEU A 63 -1.14 -10.81 9.68
N LEU A 64 -1.10 -10.75 8.34
CA LEU A 64 -1.42 -11.88 7.47
C LEU A 64 -0.49 -13.08 7.73
N ILE A 65 0.80 -12.82 7.91
CA ILE A 65 1.79 -13.84 8.25
C ILE A 65 1.50 -14.46 9.63
N ILE A 66 1.21 -13.63 10.64
CA ILE A 66 0.88 -14.11 11.98
C ILE A 66 -0.37 -15.00 11.94
N VAL A 67 -1.43 -14.54 11.26
CA VAL A 67 -2.67 -15.32 11.09
C VAL A 67 -2.38 -16.64 10.39
N LEU A 68 -1.57 -16.65 9.34
CA LEU A 68 -1.17 -17.88 8.64
C LEU A 68 -0.44 -18.85 9.58
N ILE A 69 0.53 -18.37 10.36
CA ILE A 69 1.28 -19.20 11.32
C ILE A 69 0.33 -19.78 12.37
N CYS A 70 -0.57 -18.98 12.94
CA CYS A 70 -1.57 -19.45 13.89
C CYS A 70 -2.48 -20.52 13.27
N PHE A 71 -2.96 -20.30 12.04
CA PHE A 71 -3.79 -21.28 11.33
C PHE A 71 -3.05 -22.60 11.08
N VAL A 72 -1.79 -22.55 10.64
CA VAL A 72 -0.97 -23.75 10.42
C VAL A 72 -0.72 -24.49 11.73
N ALA A 73 -0.42 -23.77 12.82
CA ALA A 73 -0.21 -24.37 14.14
C ALA A 73 -1.49 -25.03 14.68
N LEU A 74 -2.65 -24.37 14.54
CA LEU A 74 -3.96 -24.93 14.91
C LEU A 74 -4.34 -26.14 14.06
N ALA A 75 -4.16 -26.06 12.73
CA ALA A 75 -4.44 -27.18 11.83
C ALA A 75 -3.54 -28.39 12.15
N GLY A 76 -2.27 -28.17 12.48
CA GLY A 76 -1.34 -29.21 12.92
C GLY A 76 -1.66 -29.80 14.30
N SER A 77 -2.39 -29.08 15.15
CA SER A 77 -2.84 -29.60 16.46
C SER A 77 -4.15 -30.37 16.38
N ALA A 78 -5.03 -30.07 15.42
CA ALA A 78 -6.32 -30.75 15.23
C ALA A 78 -6.20 -32.09 14.50
N GLY A 79 -5.07 -32.35 13.84
CA GLY A 79 -4.77 -33.61 13.14
C GLY A 79 -4.02 -34.65 13.99
N LYS A 80 -3.85 -34.43 15.30
CA LYS A 80 -3.26 -35.38 16.26
C LYS A 80 -4.31 -35.98 17.17
#